data_AF-A0A7J7LG41-F1
#
_entry.id   AF-A0A7J7LG41-F1
#
_cell.length_a   1.000
_cell.length_b   1.000
_cell.length_c   1.000
_cell.angle_alpha   90.00
_cell.angle_beta   90.00
_cell.angle_gamma   90.00
#
_symmetry.space_group_name_H-M   'P 1'
#
loop_
_entity.id
_entity.type
_entity.pdbx_description
1 polymer ?
#
loop_
_entity_poly.entity_id
_entity_poly.type
_entity_poly.pdbx_seq_one_letter_code
_entity_poly.pdbx_strand_id
1 'polypeptide(L)'
;MVAVMDDEFKKEREAFQLELEKEKEAAALKLKEVRAERVAEAERLVTASATSRNNLAKKLYQLRYTKAEIMAFSEGNYEEKEIMDEEEVEEMEVGLNVVEMTAVDNQETINQKELDFAREREEQTILYNAEYAKEYEALISQYEDRLDDNVKLSLKFEEAKRQVEDKTAIILSWDSALNQLTSELVELKEKAASGSQHEAELVEYRIRALNEEISDMKCDIRALNKQLLKRVIDLDTARTNLAVSEADFEKLGSSIAGKDRELRNSAQIRNSLIARLDRLKAD
;
A
#
# COMPACT_ATOMS: atom_id res chain seq x y z
N MET A 1 35.34 8.14 -9.94
CA MET A 1 34.39 8.57 -8.88
C MET A 1 32.98 8.02 -9.13
N VAL A 2 32.45 8.10 -10.35
CA VAL A 2 31.13 7.51 -10.71
C VAL A 2 31.10 5.97 -10.62
N ALA A 3 32.15 5.27 -11.06
CA ALA A 3 32.21 3.80 -11.01
C ALA A 3 32.32 3.20 -9.58
N VAL A 4 32.68 4.01 -8.57
CA VAL A 4 32.79 3.55 -7.18
C VAL A 4 31.43 3.63 -6.46
N MET A 5 30.57 4.57 -6.87
CA MET A 5 29.22 4.72 -6.30
C MET A 5 28.25 3.61 -6.76
N ASP A 6 28.42 3.08 -7.98
CA ASP A 6 27.60 1.95 -8.47
C ASP A 6 27.89 0.65 -7.71
N ASP A 7 29.13 0.42 -7.30
CA ASP A 7 29.52 -0.77 -6.53
C ASP A 7 29.05 -0.71 -5.07
N GLU A 8 28.99 0.50 -4.48
CA GLU A 8 28.42 0.69 -3.14
C GLU A 8 26.90 0.49 -3.13
N PHE A 9 26.17 1.06 -4.10
CA PHE A 9 24.73 0.86 -4.22
C PHE A 9 24.35 -0.61 -4.46
N LYS A 10 25.16 -1.33 -5.24
CA LYS A 10 24.92 -2.75 -5.49
C LYS A 10 25.13 -3.59 -4.22
N LYS A 11 26.15 -3.28 -3.42
CA LYS A 11 26.38 -3.93 -2.12
C LYS A 11 25.28 -3.64 -1.11
N GLU A 12 24.78 -2.40 -1.06
CA GLU A 12 23.66 -2.05 -0.19
C GLU A 12 22.37 -2.77 -0.60
N ARG A 13 22.11 -2.90 -1.90
CA ARG A 13 20.96 -3.65 -2.41
C ARG A 13 21.04 -5.14 -2.10
N GLU A 14 22.22 -5.75 -2.25
CA GLU A 14 22.46 -7.15 -1.91
C GLU A 14 22.34 -7.39 -0.39
N ALA A 15 22.84 -6.46 0.44
CA ALA A 15 22.69 -6.51 1.89
C ALA A 15 21.22 -6.42 2.33
N PHE A 16 20.45 -5.51 1.72
CA PHE A 16 19.03 -5.36 2.00
C PHE A 16 18.22 -6.61 1.61
N GLN A 17 18.53 -7.22 0.46
CA GLN A 17 17.87 -8.46 0.04
C GLN A 17 18.18 -9.63 0.99
N LEU A 18 19.42 -9.74 1.46
CA LEU A 18 19.82 -10.76 2.42
C LEU A 18 19.12 -10.58 3.77
N GLU A 19 18.93 -9.34 4.21
CA GLU A 19 18.22 -9.02 5.45
C GLU A 19 16.72 -9.33 5.34
N LEU A 20 16.11 -9.02 4.19
CA LEU A 20 14.73 -9.37 3.89
C LEU A 20 14.49 -10.89 3.86
N GLU A 21 15.43 -11.68 3.33
CA GLU A 21 15.31 -13.14 3.36
C GLU A 21 15.42 -13.70 4.78
N LYS A 22 16.33 -13.18 5.61
CA LYS A 22 16.43 -13.56 7.02
C LYS A 22 15.14 -13.25 7.80
N GLU A 23 14.51 -12.12 7.54
CA GLU A 23 13.23 -11.78 8.17
C GLU A 23 12.11 -12.73 7.72
N LYS A 24 12.07 -13.11 6.43
CA LYS A 24 11.10 -14.09 5.92
C LYS A 24 11.30 -15.47 6.55
N GLU A 25 12.53 -15.93 6.70
CA GLU A 25 12.84 -17.21 7.37
C GLU A 25 12.48 -17.17 8.85
N ALA A 26 12.78 -16.08 9.56
CA ALA A 26 12.40 -15.90 10.95
C ALA A 26 10.87 -15.87 11.16
N ALA A 27 10.13 -15.22 10.25
CA ALA A 27 8.68 -15.22 10.26
C ALA A 27 8.10 -16.62 9.99
N ALA A 28 8.69 -17.38 9.06
CA ALA A 28 8.28 -18.76 8.77
C ALA A 28 8.54 -19.71 9.95
N LEU A 29 9.63 -19.52 10.69
CA LEU A 29 9.96 -20.30 11.89
C LEU A 29 8.94 -20.03 13.01
N LYS A 30 8.65 -18.76 13.30
CA LYS A 30 7.62 -18.38 14.29
C LYS A 30 6.24 -18.92 13.93
N LEU A 31 5.89 -18.95 12.64
CA LEU A 31 4.62 -19.52 12.18
C LEU A 31 4.55 -21.04 12.46
N LYS A 32 5.67 -21.77 12.32
CA LYS A 32 5.74 -23.20 12.62
C LYS A 32 5.61 -23.47 14.13
N GLU A 33 6.25 -22.67 14.97
CA GLU A 33 6.13 -22.79 16.44
C GLU A 33 4.69 -22.57 16.92
N VAL A 34 4.05 -21.50 16.44
CA VAL A 34 2.64 -21.20 16.77
C VAL A 34 1.70 -22.32 16.30
N ARG A 35 1.97 -22.95 15.14
CA ARG A 35 1.19 -24.10 14.67
C ARG A 35 1.37 -25.32 15.57
N ALA A 36 2.60 -25.61 16.01
CA ALA A 36 2.87 -26.74 16.91
C ALA A 36 2.20 -26.57 18.28
N GLU A 37 2.24 -25.36 18.86
CA GLU A 37 1.57 -25.06 20.12
C GLU A 37 0.04 -25.21 20.01
N ARG A 38 -0.57 -24.72 18.92
CA ARG A 38 -2.00 -24.86 18.67
C ARG A 38 -2.46 -26.32 18.53
N VAL A 39 -1.63 -27.18 17.94
CA VAL A 39 -1.93 -28.61 17.82
C VAL A 39 -1.86 -29.29 19.19
N ALA A 40 -0.80 -29.03 19.96
CA ALA A 40 -0.66 -29.60 21.31
C ALA A 40 -1.77 -29.12 22.28
N GLU A 41 -2.24 -27.89 22.12
CA GLU A 41 -3.35 -27.35 22.91
C GLU A 41 -4.70 -27.98 22.51
N ALA A 42 -4.94 -28.19 21.21
CA ALA A 42 -6.13 -28.89 20.74
C ALA A 42 -6.22 -30.32 21.30
N GLU A 43 -5.10 -31.05 21.34
CA GLU A 43 -5.02 -32.40 21.94
C GLU A 43 -5.34 -32.40 23.46
N ARG A 44 -4.91 -31.36 24.20
CA ARG A 44 -5.24 -31.18 25.62
C ARG A 44 -6.72 -30.88 25.84
N LEU A 45 -7.34 -30.09 24.98
CA LEU A 45 -8.76 -29.76 25.09
C LEU A 45 -9.66 -30.97 24.79
N VAL A 46 -9.27 -31.80 23.82
CA VAL A 46 -9.99 -33.04 23.49
C VAL A 46 -9.96 -34.01 24.69
N THR A 47 -8.80 -34.19 25.32
CA THR A 47 -8.66 -35.05 26.51
C THR A 47 -9.41 -34.50 27.74
N ALA A 48 -9.41 -33.18 27.96
CA ALA A 48 -10.17 -32.55 29.03
C ALA A 48 -11.71 -32.68 28.82
N SER A 49 -12.18 -32.50 27.59
CA SER A 49 -13.60 -32.68 27.21
C SER A 49 -14.08 -34.11 27.42
N ALA A 50 -13.25 -35.11 27.08
CA ALA A 50 -13.56 -36.51 27.33
C ALA A 50 -13.71 -36.80 28.84
N THR A 51 -12.87 -36.20 29.67
CA THR A 51 -12.90 -36.35 31.14
C THR A 51 -14.16 -35.71 31.74
N SER A 52 -14.53 -34.51 31.29
CA SER A 52 -15.74 -33.80 31.75
C SER A 52 -17.03 -34.53 31.35
N ARG A 53 -17.09 -35.10 30.14
CA ARG A 53 -18.23 -35.91 29.69
C ARG A 53 -18.40 -37.19 30.51
N ASN A 54 -17.29 -37.87 30.84
CA ASN A 54 -17.31 -39.06 31.69
C ASN A 54 -17.82 -38.75 33.12
N ASN A 55 -17.45 -37.60 33.67
CA ASN A 55 -17.97 -37.12 34.95
C ASN A 55 -19.46 -36.75 34.91
N LEU A 56 -19.95 -36.22 33.79
CA LEU A 56 -21.37 -35.91 33.59
C LEU A 56 -22.22 -37.19 33.45
N ALA A 57 -21.73 -38.19 32.72
CA ALA A 57 -22.38 -39.49 32.57
C ALA A 57 -22.54 -40.19 33.94
N LYS A 58 -21.48 -40.19 34.77
CA LYS A 58 -21.55 -40.73 36.15
C LYS A 58 -22.58 -40.00 37.02
N LYS A 59 -22.69 -38.66 36.91
CA LYS A 59 -23.70 -37.88 37.64
C LYS A 59 -25.12 -38.18 37.17
N LEU A 60 -25.33 -38.33 35.86
CA LEU A 60 -26.63 -38.69 35.30
C LEU A 60 -27.07 -40.09 35.72
N TYR A 61 -26.15 -41.04 35.79
CA TYR A 61 -26.42 -42.38 36.34
C TYR A 61 -26.86 -42.31 37.80
N GLN A 62 -26.13 -41.58 38.65
CA GLN A 62 -26.49 -41.38 40.06
C GLN A 62 -27.86 -40.71 40.23
N LEU A 63 -28.21 -39.74 39.38
CA LEU A 63 -29.51 -39.08 39.38
C LEU A 63 -30.65 -40.00 38.94
N ARG A 64 -30.42 -40.90 37.99
CA ARG A 64 -31.42 -41.90 37.58
C ARG A 64 -31.66 -42.96 38.67
N TYR A 65 -30.59 -43.42 39.30
CA TYR A 65 -30.66 -44.37 40.40
C TYR A 65 -31.41 -43.79 41.62
N THR A 66 -31.09 -42.56 42.03
CA THR A 66 -31.82 -41.87 43.11
C THR A 66 -33.27 -41.57 42.74
N LYS A 67 -33.57 -41.22 41.48
CA LYS A 67 -34.95 -41.07 41.00
C LYS A 67 -35.74 -42.38 41.10
N ALA A 68 -35.13 -43.52 40.77
CA ALA A 68 -35.76 -44.83 40.89
C ALA A 68 -36.02 -45.21 42.36
N GLU A 69 -35.07 -44.93 43.26
CA GLU A 69 -35.24 -45.13 44.71
C GLU A 69 -36.38 -44.25 45.28
N ILE A 70 -36.48 -43.00 44.83
CA ILE A 70 -37.56 -42.08 45.24
C ILE A 70 -38.91 -42.55 44.74
N MET A 71 -38.99 -43.06 43.49
CA MET A 71 -40.25 -43.58 42.94
C MET A 71 -40.69 -44.85 43.66
N ALA A 72 -39.77 -45.79 43.94
CA ALA A 72 -40.04 -46.98 44.76
C ALA A 72 -40.51 -46.63 46.18
N PHE A 73 -39.96 -45.58 46.78
CA PHE A 73 -40.38 -45.09 48.11
C PHE A 73 -41.77 -44.43 48.09
N SER A 74 -42.15 -43.79 46.98
CA SER A 74 -43.43 -43.08 46.85
C SER A 74 -44.64 -43.98 46.54
N GLU A 75 -44.40 -45.18 46.01
CA GLU A 75 -45.45 -46.12 45.59
C GLU A 75 -45.82 -47.15 46.66
N GLY A 76 -45.19 -47.12 47.84
CA GLY A 76 -45.61 -47.92 48.99
C GLY A 76 -45.46 -49.44 48.85
N ASN A 77 -44.69 -49.91 47.87
CA ASN A 77 -44.41 -51.34 47.67
C ASN A 77 -43.05 -51.71 48.27
N TYR A 78 -43.06 -52.34 49.45
CA TYR A 78 -41.98 -53.22 49.88
C TYR A 78 -42.45 -54.66 49.64
N GLU A 79 -42.36 -55.14 48.41
CA GLU A 79 -42.34 -56.56 48.12
C GLU A 79 -41.10 -56.87 47.26
N GLU A 80 -40.57 -58.07 47.48
CA GLU A 80 -39.22 -58.52 47.15
C GLU A 80 -38.68 -58.02 45.80
N LYS A 81 -37.43 -57.53 45.83
CA LYS A 81 -36.60 -57.30 44.65
C LYS A 81 -36.55 -58.59 43.83
N GLU A 82 -37.31 -58.65 42.74
CA GLU A 82 -36.91 -59.41 41.57
C GLU A 82 -35.74 -58.63 40.98
N ILE A 83 -34.54 -59.15 41.27
CA ILE A 83 -33.29 -58.68 40.69
C ILE A 83 -33.45 -58.89 39.18
N MET A 84 -33.44 -57.81 38.38
CA MET A 84 -33.31 -57.93 36.93
C MET A 84 -32.18 -58.93 36.64
N ASP A 85 -32.49 -60.00 35.93
CA ASP A 85 -31.47 -60.95 35.49
C ASP A 85 -30.38 -60.18 34.73
N GLU A 86 -29.11 -60.52 34.97
CA GLU A 86 -27.95 -59.82 34.42
C GLU A 86 -28.01 -59.64 32.88
N GLU A 87 -28.75 -60.52 32.19
CA GLU A 87 -28.98 -60.49 30.74
C GLU A 87 -29.84 -59.29 30.26
N GLU A 88 -30.89 -58.89 30.99
CA GLU A 88 -31.72 -57.73 30.61
C GLU A 88 -31.02 -56.39 30.91
N VAL A 89 -30.10 -56.39 31.88
CA VAL A 89 -29.23 -55.24 32.17
C VAL A 89 -28.18 -55.08 31.08
N GLU A 90 -27.58 -56.19 30.60
CA GLU A 90 -26.64 -56.18 29.47
C GLU A 90 -27.30 -55.72 28.16
N GLU A 91 -28.50 -56.19 27.81
CA GLU A 91 -29.18 -55.72 26.58
C GLU A 91 -29.52 -54.22 26.61
N MET A 92 -29.92 -53.69 27.78
CA MET A 92 -30.15 -52.25 27.95
C MET A 92 -28.85 -51.43 27.99
N GLU A 93 -27.76 -51.94 28.55
CA GLU A 93 -26.42 -51.31 28.47
C GLU A 93 -25.89 -51.28 27.04
N VAL A 94 -26.11 -52.34 26.25
CA VAL A 94 -25.76 -52.39 24.82
C VAL A 94 -26.61 -51.40 24.03
N GLY A 95 -27.92 -51.31 24.30
CA GLY A 95 -28.81 -50.32 23.68
C GLY A 95 -28.45 -48.86 24.01
N LEU A 96 -28.05 -48.58 25.26
CA LEU A 96 -27.57 -47.25 25.67
C LEU A 96 -26.22 -46.91 25.03
N ASN A 97 -25.29 -47.88 24.97
CA ASN A 97 -24.00 -47.71 24.30
C ASN A 97 -24.16 -47.44 22.79
N VAL A 98 -25.15 -48.04 22.13
CA VAL A 98 -25.45 -47.80 20.71
C VAL A 98 -26.07 -46.40 20.48
N VAL A 99 -26.93 -45.94 21.38
CA VAL A 99 -27.50 -44.57 21.32
C VAL A 99 -26.45 -43.51 21.67
N GLU A 100 -25.57 -43.77 22.63
CA GLU A 100 -24.43 -42.89 22.94
C GLU A 100 -23.40 -42.88 21.81
N MET A 101 -23.06 -44.02 21.20
CA MET A 101 -22.22 -44.09 20.01
C MET A 101 -22.83 -43.29 18.85
N THR A 102 -24.11 -43.47 18.53
CA THR A 102 -24.75 -42.74 17.43
C THR A 102 -24.91 -41.24 17.71
N ALA A 103 -25.09 -40.83 18.96
CA ALA A 103 -25.10 -39.42 19.36
C ALA A 103 -23.70 -38.80 19.33
N VAL A 104 -22.67 -39.55 19.73
CA VAL A 104 -21.25 -39.14 19.64
C VAL A 104 -20.81 -39.06 18.18
N ASP A 105 -21.15 -40.04 17.35
CA ASP A 105 -20.88 -40.03 15.90
C ASP A 105 -21.58 -38.85 15.22
N ASN A 106 -22.81 -38.52 15.61
CA ASN A 106 -23.53 -37.35 15.10
C ASN A 106 -22.88 -36.03 15.56
N GLN A 107 -22.42 -35.93 16.80
CA GLN A 107 -21.75 -34.73 17.31
C GLN A 107 -20.34 -34.57 16.72
N GLU A 108 -19.58 -35.65 16.53
CA GLU A 108 -18.30 -35.64 15.82
C GLU A 108 -18.50 -35.23 14.36
N THR A 109 -19.56 -35.71 13.71
CA THR A 109 -19.90 -35.28 12.34
C THR A 109 -20.29 -33.80 12.27
N ILE A 110 -21.02 -33.27 13.26
CA ILE A 110 -21.36 -31.84 13.34
C ILE A 110 -20.11 -31.00 13.57
N ASN A 111 -19.27 -31.37 14.53
CA ASN A 111 -18.02 -30.67 14.82
C ASN A 111 -17.08 -30.69 13.60
N GLN A 112 -17.02 -31.82 12.87
CA GLN A 112 -16.22 -31.94 11.66
C GLN A 112 -16.74 -31.03 10.55
N LYS A 113 -18.06 -30.93 10.35
CA LYS A 113 -18.68 -30.00 9.39
C LYS A 113 -18.44 -28.53 9.75
N GLU A 114 -18.51 -28.18 11.03
CA GLU A 114 -18.18 -26.82 11.49
C GLU A 114 -16.71 -26.49 11.28
N LEU A 115 -15.82 -27.46 11.51
CA LEU A 115 -14.38 -27.31 11.27
C LEU A 115 -14.07 -27.15 9.78
N ASP A 116 -14.72 -27.94 8.92
CA ASP A 116 -14.55 -27.86 7.47
C ASP A 116 -15.13 -26.54 6.92
N PHE A 117 -16.27 -26.07 7.43
CA PHE A 117 -16.83 -24.75 7.10
C PHE A 117 -15.91 -23.60 7.57
N ALA A 118 -15.31 -23.72 8.76
CA ALA A 118 -14.36 -22.74 9.25
C ALA A 118 -13.08 -22.69 8.39
N ARG A 119 -12.57 -23.86 7.95
CA ARG A 119 -11.44 -23.97 7.02
C ARG A 119 -11.76 -23.36 5.67
N GLU A 120 -12.91 -23.67 5.08
CA GLU A 120 -13.33 -23.12 3.80
C GLU A 120 -13.44 -21.59 3.86
N ARG A 121 -13.98 -21.06 4.97
CA ARG A 121 -14.08 -19.61 5.19
C ARG A 121 -12.71 -18.95 5.41
N GLU A 122 -11.80 -19.63 6.10
CA GLU A 122 -10.41 -19.18 6.27
C GLU A 122 -9.67 -19.16 4.93
N GLU A 123 -9.80 -20.21 4.12
CA GLU A 123 -9.25 -20.29 2.76
C GLU A 123 -9.79 -19.18 1.86
N GLN A 124 -11.10 -18.94 1.86
CA GLN A 124 -11.70 -17.82 1.12
C GLN A 124 -11.16 -16.47 1.59
N THR A 125 -10.97 -16.30 2.90
CA THR A 125 -10.40 -15.06 3.46
C THR A 125 -8.93 -14.89 3.04
N ILE A 126 -8.15 -15.96 3.02
CA ILE A 126 -6.75 -15.94 2.56
C ILE A 126 -6.69 -15.58 1.08
N LEU A 127 -7.51 -16.21 0.24
CA LEU A 127 -7.63 -15.92 -1.19
C LEU A 127 -8.00 -14.45 -1.44
N TYR A 128 -9.05 -13.96 -0.77
CA TYR A 128 -9.46 -12.55 -0.88
C TYR A 128 -8.34 -11.59 -0.48
N ASN A 129 -7.66 -11.84 0.64
CA ASN A 129 -6.55 -10.98 1.07
C ASN A 129 -5.35 -11.05 0.13
N ALA A 130 -5.07 -12.21 -0.47
CA ALA A 130 -3.98 -12.38 -1.43
C ALA A 130 -4.25 -11.66 -2.75
N GLU A 131 -5.49 -11.70 -3.25
CA GLU A 131 -5.91 -10.91 -4.42
C GLU A 131 -5.85 -9.42 -4.12
N TYR A 132 -6.34 -9.01 -2.95
CA TYR A 132 -6.31 -7.62 -2.52
C TYR A 132 -4.87 -7.09 -2.36
N ALA A 133 -3.96 -7.88 -1.80
CA ALA A 133 -2.55 -7.52 -1.69
C ALA A 133 -1.90 -7.32 -3.05
N LYS A 134 -2.20 -8.18 -4.03
CA LYS A 134 -1.72 -8.02 -5.42
C LYS A 134 -2.24 -6.74 -6.07
N GLU A 135 -3.51 -6.42 -5.89
CA GLU A 135 -4.08 -5.15 -6.39
C GLU A 135 -3.39 -3.93 -5.75
N TYR A 136 -3.13 -4.00 -4.45
CA TYR A 136 -2.48 -2.93 -3.70
C TYR A 136 -1.02 -2.73 -4.11
N GLU A 137 -0.26 -3.83 -4.28
CA GLU A 137 1.11 -3.80 -4.82
C GLU A 137 1.15 -3.22 -6.24
N ALA A 138 0.20 -3.60 -7.11
CA ALA A 138 0.09 -3.04 -8.45
C ALA A 138 -0.20 -1.53 -8.43
N LEU A 139 -1.04 -1.07 -7.50
CA LEU A 139 -1.38 0.34 -7.34
C LEU A 139 -0.19 1.16 -6.83
N ILE A 140 0.60 0.61 -5.89
CA ILE A 140 1.85 1.22 -5.42
C ILE A 140 2.86 1.33 -6.58
N SER A 141 3.09 0.26 -7.33
CA SER A 141 4.01 0.28 -8.46
C SER A 141 3.60 1.34 -9.50
N GLN A 142 2.31 1.47 -9.80
CA GLN A 142 1.80 2.53 -10.68
C GLN A 142 2.03 3.93 -10.11
N TYR A 143 1.91 4.11 -8.80
CA TYR A 143 2.15 5.39 -8.13
C TYR A 143 3.63 5.76 -8.16
N GLU A 144 4.54 4.81 -7.96
CA GLU A 144 5.98 5.01 -8.07
C GLU A 144 6.40 5.41 -9.49
N ASP A 145 5.89 4.70 -10.50
CA ASP A 145 6.14 5.05 -11.91
C ASP A 145 5.65 6.47 -12.22
N ARG A 146 4.46 6.83 -11.73
CA ARG A 146 3.89 8.18 -11.93
C ARG A 146 4.63 9.27 -11.15
N LEU A 147 5.18 8.94 -9.98
CA LEU A 147 6.03 9.85 -9.23
C LEU A 147 7.30 10.17 -10.04
N ASP A 148 7.95 9.15 -10.59
CA ASP A 148 9.14 9.31 -11.42
C ASP A 148 8.86 10.16 -12.67
N ASP A 149 7.73 9.91 -13.34
CA ASP A 149 7.27 10.73 -14.47
C ASP A 149 7.01 12.20 -14.08
N ASN A 150 6.37 12.44 -12.93
CA ASN A 150 6.16 13.79 -12.40
C ASN A 150 7.48 14.51 -12.09
N VAL A 151 8.44 13.81 -11.48
CA VAL A 151 9.77 14.37 -11.21
C VAL A 151 10.46 14.76 -12.52
N LYS A 152 10.43 13.89 -13.54
CA LYS A 152 10.99 14.20 -14.86
C LYS A 152 10.31 15.38 -15.54
N LEU A 153 8.98 15.49 -15.46
CA LEU A 153 8.22 16.61 -16.01
C LEU A 153 8.55 17.93 -15.29
N SER A 154 8.64 17.88 -13.96
CA SER A 154 9.01 19.04 -13.14
C SER A 154 10.42 19.55 -13.46
N LEU A 155 11.40 18.65 -13.59
CA LEU A 155 12.76 19.00 -14.02
C LEU A 155 12.79 19.65 -15.41
N LYS A 156 12.01 19.11 -16.37
CA LYS A 156 11.89 19.70 -17.71
C LYS A 156 11.25 21.08 -17.69
N PHE A 157 10.24 21.28 -16.83
CA PHE A 157 9.57 22.57 -16.67
C PHE A 157 10.52 23.62 -16.10
N GLU A 158 11.27 23.31 -15.04
CA GLU A 158 12.24 24.24 -14.46
C GLU A 158 13.38 24.57 -15.43
N GLU A 159 13.86 23.58 -16.20
CA GLU A 159 14.86 23.84 -17.24
C GLU A 159 14.31 24.76 -18.35
N ALA A 160 13.08 24.53 -18.82
CA ALA A 160 12.44 25.40 -19.79
C ALA A 160 12.27 26.84 -19.26
N LYS A 161 11.90 26.98 -17.99
CA LYS A 161 11.75 28.27 -17.31
C LYS A 161 13.08 29.01 -17.24
N ARG A 162 14.15 28.33 -16.82
CA ARG A 162 15.51 28.89 -16.79
C ARG A 162 15.95 29.37 -18.17
N GLN A 163 15.70 28.61 -19.23
CA GLN A 163 16.04 29.02 -20.60
C GLN A 163 15.29 30.27 -21.06
N VAL A 164 14.03 30.45 -20.62
CA VAL A 164 13.24 31.66 -20.88
C VAL A 164 13.84 32.85 -20.12
N GLU A 165 14.19 32.68 -18.85
CA GLU A 165 14.82 33.71 -18.02
C GLU A 165 16.17 34.17 -18.60
N ASP A 166 17.05 33.22 -18.94
CA ASP A 166 18.37 33.50 -19.53
C ASP A 166 18.25 34.27 -20.85
N LYS A 167 17.35 33.84 -21.75
CA LYS A 167 17.13 34.55 -23.02
C LYS A 167 16.54 35.95 -22.81
N THR A 168 15.63 36.09 -21.87
CA THR A 168 15.03 37.39 -21.52
C THR A 168 16.11 38.35 -21.01
N ALA A 169 17.01 37.88 -20.14
CA ALA A 169 18.13 38.67 -19.64
C ALA A 169 19.07 39.14 -20.77
N ILE A 170 19.39 38.26 -21.72
CA ILE A 170 20.21 38.62 -22.89
C ILE A 170 19.52 39.70 -23.71
N ILE A 171 18.22 39.54 -24.03
CA ILE A 171 17.45 40.53 -24.79
C ILE A 171 17.45 41.89 -24.09
N LEU A 172 17.22 41.94 -22.77
CA LEU A 172 17.26 43.18 -22.00
C LEU A 172 18.64 43.84 -22.02
N SER A 173 19.71 43.05 -21.94
CA SER A 173 21.08 43.58 -22.02
C SER A 173 21.37 44.21 -23.39
N TRP A 174 20.91 43.57 -24.47
CA TRP A 174 21.09 44.07 -25.83
C TRP A 174 20.21 45.28 -26.13
N ASP A 175 19.00 45.32 -25.59
CA ASP A 175 18.14 46.50 -25.71
C ASP A 175 18.76 47.71 -25.00
N SER A 176 19.38 47.50 -23.83
CA SER A 176 20.14 48.53 -23.13
C SER A 176 21.35 49.02 -23.96
N ALA A 177 22.14 48.11 -24.52
CA ALA A 177 23.27 48.47 -25.39
C ALA A 177 22.81 49.23 -26.65
N LEU A 178 21.69 48.80 -27.25
CA LEU A 178 21.11 49.49 -28.41
C LEU A 178 20.66 50.92 -28.07
N ASN A 179 20.10 51.13 -26.87
CA ASN A 179 19.76 52.46 -26.40
C ASN A 179 21.01 53.34 -26.21
N GLN A 180 22.12 52.78 -25.71
CA GLN A 180 23.39 53.50 -25.58
C GLN A 180 23.96 53.92 -26.94
N LEU A 181 24.04 52.98 -27.89
CA LEU A 181 24.50 53.27 -29.25
C LEU A 181 23.60 54.29 -29.96
N THR A 182 22.29 54.22 -29.72
CA THR A 182 21.34 55.18 -30.28
C THR A 182 21.58 56.59 -29.73
N SER A 183 21.86 56.72 -28.43
CA SER A 183 22.23 58.00 -27.82
C SER A 183 23.57 58.54 -28.36
N GLU A 184 24.61 57.70 -28.46
CA GLU A 184 25.91 58.08 -29.06
C GLU A 184 25.70 58.60 -30.50
N LEU A 185 24.84 57.94 -31.26
CA LEU A 185 24.54 58.33 -32.63
C LEU A 185 23.83 59.69 -32.73
N VAL A 186 22.95 60.00 -31.78
CA VAL A 186 22.31 61.32 -31.68
C VAL A 186 23.35 62.41 -31.38
N GLU A 187 24.21 62.19 -30.39
CA GLU A 187 25.27 63.14 -30.01
C GLU A 187 26.24 63.40 -31.18
N LEU A 188 26.64 62.35 -31.90
CA LEU A 188 27.51 62.48 -33.07
C LEU A 188 26.82 63.26 -34.20
N LYS A 189 25.53 63.07 -34.44
CA LYS A 189 24.79 63.85 -35.44
C LYS A 189 24.75 65.34 -35.09
N GLU A 190 24.55 65.68 -33.82
CA GLU A 190 24.59 67.07 -33.35
C GLU A 190 26.00 67.68 -33.50
N LYS A 191 27.04 66.89 -33.23
CA LYS A 191 28.43 67.30 -33.40
C LYS A 191 28.81 67.52 -34.87
N ALA A 192 28.36 66.65 -35.79
CA ALA A 192 28.56 66.85 -37.22
C ALA A 192 27.92 68.14 -37.73
N ALA A 193 26.75 68.51 -37.19
CA ALA A 193 26.03 69.71 -37.59
C ALA A 193 26.70 71.02 -37.11
N SER A 194 27.57 70.95 -36.09
CA SER A 194 28.21 72.11 -35.46
C SER A 194 29.73 72.19 -35.66
N GLY A 195 30.36 71.13 -36.16
CA GLY A 195 31.81 71.01 -36.32
C GLY A 195 32.38 71.63 -37.60
N SER A 196 33.71 71.66 -37.70
CA SER A 196 34.41 72.01 -38.94
C SER A 196 34.20 70.94 -40.03
N GLN A 197 34.40 71.29 -41.30
CA GLN A 197 34.15 70.39 -42.44
C GLN A 197 34.93 69.06 -42.34
N HIS A 198 36.18 69.10 -41.84
CA HIS A 198 36.99 67.91 -41.64
C HIS A 198 36.51 67.04 -40.46
N GLU A 199 36.02 67.66 -39.38
CA GLU A 199 35.40 66.94 -38.26
C GLU A 199 34.07 66.31 -38.67
N ALA A 200 33.30 66.98 -39.53
CA ALA A 200 32.04 66.46 -40.06
C ALA A 200 32.25 65.16 -40.85
N GLU A 201 33.28 65.08 -41.72
CA GLU A 201 33.61 63.87 -42.49
C GLU A 201 33.99 62.68 -41.59
N LEU A 202 34.80 62.91 -40.55
CA LEU A 202 35.17 61.87 -39.58
C LEU A 202 33.97 61.38 -38.77
N VAL A 203 33.11 62.31 -38.35
CA VAL A 203 31.89 61.99 -37.61
C VAL A 203 30.89 61.24 -38.50
N GLU A 204 30.77 61.59 -39.78
CA GLU A 204 29.90 60.90 -40.72
C GLU A 204 30.32 59.43 -40.95
N TYR A 205 31.64 59.16 -41.00
CA TYR A 205 32.15 57.79 -41.02
C TYR A 205 31.74 57.00 -39.76
N ARG A 206 31.90 57.60 -38.57
CA ARG A 206 31.49 56.96 -37.31
C ARG A 206 29.98 56.73 -37.24
N ILE A 207 29.16 57.69 -37.68
CA ILE A 207 27.70 57.55 -37.76
C ILE A 207 27.33 56.38 -38.67
N ARG A 208 28.00 56.21 -39.82
CA ARG A 208 27.74 55.07 -40.72
C ARG A 208 28.04 53.74 -40.04
N ALA A 209 29.21 53.62 -39.40
CA ALA A 209 29.60 52.41 -38.66
C ALA A 209 28.61 52.07 -37.54
N LEU A 210 28.19 53.07 -36.74
CA LEU A 210 27.19 52.87 -35.68
C LEU A 210 25.81 52.48 -36.22
N ASN A 211 25.39 53.02 -37.37
CA ASN A 211 24.12 52.62 -37.98
C ASN A 211 24.15 51.14 -38.44
N GLU A 212 25.28 50.67 -38.96
CA GLU A 212 25.47 49.26 -39.31
C GLU A 212 25.40 48.39 -38.05
N GLU A 213 26.15 48.73 -37.00
CA GLU A 213 26.13 48.00 -35.71
C GLU A 213 24.73 47.95 -35.08
N ILE A 214 24.01 49.08 -35.05
CA ILE A 214 22.62 49.13 -34.57
C ILE A 214 21.69 48.26 -35.43
N SER A 215 21.89 48.25 -36.75
CA SER A 215 21.09 47.44 -37.67
C SER A 215 21.28 45.95 -37.40
N ASP A 216 22.54 45.53 -37.21
CA ASP A 216 22.90 44.14 -36.92
C ASP A 216 22.33 43.71 -35.55
N MET A 217 22.51 44.52 -34.50
CA MET A 217 21.93 44.24 -33.19
C MET A 217 20.39 44.15 -33.23
N LYS A 218 19.71 44.99 -34.03
CA LYS A 218 18.24 44.87 -34.22
C LYS A 218 17.85 43.56 -34.86
N CYS A 219 18.63 43.06 -35.82
CA CYS A 219 18.39 41.77 -36.44
C CYS A 219 18.56 40.63 -35.43
N ASP A 220 19.62 40.68 -34.61
CA ASP A 220 19.88 39.66 -33.60
C ASP A 220 18.83 39.67 -32.48
N ILE A 221 18.39 40.86 -32.00
CA ILE A 221 17.27 40.99 -31.05
C ILE A 221 15.99 40.36 -31.61
N ARG A 222 15.66 40.61 -32.88
CA ARG A 222 14.49 39.97 -33.52
C ARG A 222 14.64 38.46 -33.59
N ALA A 223 15.84 37.94 -33.87
CA ALA A 223 16.10 36.51 -33.90
C ALA A 223 15.96 35.88 -32.50
N LEU A 224 16.51 36.52 -31.46
CA LEU A 224 16.35 36.10 -30.07
C LEU A 224 14.89 36.13 -29.63
N ASN A 225 14.13 37.16 -29.97
CA ASN A 225 12.70 37.25 -29.66
C ASN A 225 11.90 36.10 -30.27
N LYS A 226 12.21 35.67 -31.51
CA LYS A 226 11.59 34.48 -32.11
C LYS A 226 11.93 33.20 -31.33
N GLN A 227 13.18 33.06 -30.90
CA GLN A 227 13.59 31.92 -30.07
C GLN A 227 12.92 31.94 -28.70
N LEU A 228 12.83 33.12 -28.06
CA LEU A 228 12.15 33.31 -26.78
C LEU A 228 10.68 32.93 -26.88
N LEU A 229 9.98 33.41 -27.91
CA LEU A 229 8.58 33.05 -28.15
C LEU A 229 8.38 31.54 -28.25
N LYS A 230 9.24 30.84 -28.99
CA LYS A 230 9.21 29.38 -29.05
C LYS A 230 9.40 28.75 -27.66
N ARG A 231 10.36 29.23 -26.87
CA ARG A 231 10.60 28.73 -25.52
C ARG A 231 9.46 28.99 -24.54
N VAL A 232 8.78 30.13 -24.67
CA VAL A 232 7.57 30.42 -23.87
C VAL A 232 6.45 29.43 -24.21
N ILE A 233 6.23 29.11 -25.49
CA ILE A 233 5.25 28.08 -25.90
C ILE A 233 5.65 26.69 -25.37
N ASP A 234 6.93 26.33 -25.47
CA ASP A 234 7.45 25.07 -24.92
C ASP A 234 7.21 25.00 -23.39
N LEU A 235 7.44 26.11 -22.67
CA LEU A 235 7.22 26.23 -21.23
C LEU A 235 5.74 26.08 -20.86
N ASP A 236 4.84 26.73 -21.58
CA ASP A 236 3.39 26.58 -21.37
C ASP A 236 2.93 25.15 -21.61
N THR A 237 3.48 24.48 -22.63
CA THR A 237 3.21 23.06 -22.91
C THR A 237 3.75 22.15 -21.80
N ALA A 238 4.95 22.43 -21.27
CA ALA A 238 5.49 21.70 -20.14
C ALA A 238 4.62 21.88 -18.88
N ARG A 239 4.12 23.10 -18.65
CA ARG A 239 3.22 23.42 -17.53
C ARG A 239 1.91 22.65 -17.60
N THR A 240 1.27 22.61 -18.76
CA THR A 240 0.00 21.88 -18.93
C THR A 240 0.19 20.37 -18.74
N ASN A 241 1.27 19.80 -19.28
CA ASN A 241 1.60 18.40 -19.08
C ASN A 241 1.85 18.05 -17.61
N LEU A 242 2.59 18.91 -16.89
CA LEU A 242 2.81 18.73 -15.45
C LEU A 242 1.49 18.77 -14.68
N ALA A 243 0.63 19.76 -14.94
CA ALA A 243 -0.66 19.88 -14.25
C ALA A 243 -1.58 18.67 -14.46
N VAL A 244 -1.61 18.10 -15.67
CA VAL A 244 -2.37 16.87 -15.95
C VAL A 244 -1.80 15.68 -15.16
N SER A 245 -0.47 15.56 -15.14
CA SER A 245 0.23 14.47 -14.45
C SER A 245 0.10 14.56 -12.93
N GLU A 246 0.10 15.77 -12.35
CA GLU A 246 -0.17 16.01 -10.93
C GLU A 246 -1.60 15.61 -10.55
N ALA A 247 -2.60 15.95 -11.38
CA ALA A 247 -3.99 15.58 -11.14
C ALA A 247 -4.19 14.05 -11.20
N ASP A 248 -3.54 13.35 -12.13
CA ASP A 248 -3.61 11.89 -12.21
C ASP A 248 -2.89 11.21 -11.03
N PHE A 249 -1.78 11.80 -10.57
CA PHE A 249 -1.07 11.35 -9.38
C PHE A 249 -1.90 11.51 -8.09
N GLU A 250 -2.63 12.62 -7.95
CA GLU A 250 -3.55 12.84 -6.82
C GLU A 250 -4.70 11.82 -6.80
N LYS A 251 -5.24 11.45 -7.98
CA LYS A 251 -6.25 10.38 -8.09
C LYS A 251 -5.71 9.02 -7.63
N LEU A 252 -4.49 8.67 -8.05
CA LEU A 252 -3.85 7.42 -7.61
C LEU A 252 -3.60 7.42 -6.10
N GLY A 253 -3.10 8.52 -5.55
CA GLY A 253 -2.91 8.67 -4.10
C GLY A 253 -4.22 8.52 -3.32
N SER A 254 -5.32 9.08 -3.83
CA SER A 254 -6.66 8.90 -3.26
C SER A 254 -7.14 7.45 -3.31
N SER A 255 -6.84 6.73 -4.40
CA SER A 255 -7.18 5.32 -4.56
C SER A 255 -6.41 4.44 -3.56
N ILE A 256 -5.09 4.69 -3.38
CA ILE A 256 -4.25 4.02 -2.38
C ILE A 256 -4.81 4.25 -0.97
N ALA A 257 -5.10 5.51 -0.63
CA ALA A 257 -5.66 5.85 0.69
C ALA A 257 -7.03 5.20 0.94
N GLY A 258 -7.84 5.02 -0.11
CA GLY A 258 -9.10 4.27 -0.06
C GLY A 258 -8.87 2.80 0.27
N LYS A 259 -7.98 2.15 -0.47
CA LYS A 259 -7.62 0.74 -0.26
C LYS A 259 -6.98 0.50 1.13
N ASP A 260 -6.17 1.43 1.62
CA ASP A 260 -5.63 1.40 2.99
C ASP A 260 -6.70 1.38 4.08
N ARG A 261 -7.78 2.15 3.86
CA ARG A 261 -8.89 2.20 4.81
C ARG A 261 -9.65 0.89 4.82
N GLU A 262 -9.91 0.31 3.66
CA GLU A 262 -10.53 -1.01 3.52
C GLU A 262 -9.69 -2.11 4.18
N LEU A 263 -8.36 -2.11 4.01
CA LEU A 263 -7.45 -3.05 4.69
C LEU A 263 -7.53 -2.94 6.21
N ARG A 264 -7.50 -1.73 6.74
CA ARG A 264 -7.64 -1.49 8.20
C ARG A 264 -8.99 -1.99 8.72
N ASN A 265 -10.08 -1.74 7.99
CA ASN A 265 -11.41 -2.22 8.35
C ASN A 265 -11.47 -3.76 8.32
N SER A 266 -10.92 -4.39 7.30
CA SER A 266 -10.83 -5.85 7.19
C SER A 266 -10.02 -6.46 8.35
N ALA A 267 -8.89 -5.85 8.71
CA ALA A 267 -8.08 -6.27 9.85
C ALA A 267 -8.84 -6.13 11.18
N GLN A 268 -9.60 -5.04 11.38
CA GLN A 268 -10.45 -4.87 12.57
C GLN A 268 -11.52 -5.96 12.67
N ILE A 269 -12.22 -6.27 11.58
CA ILE A 269 -13.21 -7.35 11.54
C ILE A 269 -12.55 -8.68 11.91
N ARG A 270 -11.40 -9.00 11.30
CA ARG A 270 -10.64 -10.21 11.63
C ARG A 270 -10.29 -10.28 13.11
N ASN A 271 -9.76 -9.21 13.69
CA ASN A 271 -9.38 -9.16 15.10
C ASN A 271 -10.61 -9.35 16.02
N SER A 272 -11.77 -8.79 15.65
CA SER A 272 -13.01 -9.00 16.40
C SER A 272 -13.50 -10.45 16.35
N LEU A 273 -13.34 -11.12 15.22
CA LEU A 273 -13.71 -12.53 15.04
C LEU A 273 -12.76 -13.44 15.84
N ILE A 274 -11.45 -13.16 15.80
CA ILE A 274 -10.45 -13.86 16.62
C ILE A 274 -10.80 -13.71 18.11
N ALA A 275 -11.06 -12.49 18.59
CA ALA A 275 -11.43 -12.25 19.97
C ALA A 275 -12.74 -12.95 20.38
N ARG A 276 -13.69 -13.12 19.45
CA ARG A 276 -14.92 -13.89 19.70
C ARG A 276 -14.64 -15.38 19.77
N LEU A 277 -13.80 -15.92 18.89
CA LEU A 277 -13.37 -17.31 18.92
C LEU A 277 -12.63 -17.63 20.23
N ASP A 278 -11.77 -16.73 20.69
CA ASP A 278 -11.03 -16.92 21.95
C ASP A 278 -11.97 -16.95 23.17
N ARG A 279 -13.07 -16.16 23.16
CA ARG A 279 -14.11 -16.26 24.20
C ARG A 279 -14.86 -17.59 24.15
N LEU A 280 -15.25 -18.05 22.96
CA LEU A 280 -15.93 -19.34 22.80
C LEU A 280 -15.05 -20.54 23.20
N LYS A 281 -13.72 -20.39 23.22
CA LYS A 281 -12.79 -21.40 23.72
C LYS A 281 -12.62 -21.36 25.25
N ALA A 282 -12.96 -20.24 25.88
CA ALA A 282 -12.82 -20.03 27.32
C ALA A 282 -14.06 -20.42 28.12
N ASP A 283 -15.23 -20.46 27.46
CA ASP A 283 -16.52 -20.97 27.98
C ASP A 283 -16.67 -22.48 27.74
#